data_AF-W7ETM0-F1
#
_entry.id   AF-W7ETM0-F1
#
_cell.length_a   1.000
_cell.length_b   1.000
_cell.length_c   1.000
_cell.angle_alpha   90.00
_cell.angle_beta   90.00
_cell.angle_gamma   90.00
#
_symmetry.space_group_name_H-M   'P 1'
#
loop_
_entity.id
_entity.type
_entity.pdbx_description
1 polymer ?
#
loop_
_entity_poly.entity_id
_entity_poly.type
_entity_poly.pdbx_seq_one_letter_code
_entity_poly.pdbx_strand_id
1 'polypeptide(L)'
;MQFSTAIIALAMGQLFQLGGVAALPTEIGVDVSVPKVAADVAAKVHTIEKRRDHTACACQTSSGGEIDAAATARVAGFNTNRWVLDIFETQRFQGGAKFTGYYVRGKNGAGVSGDGFYNECRQNGAADSTCF
;
A
#
# COMPACT_ATOMS: atom_id res chain seq x y z
N MET A 1 45.78 -20.38 14.48
CA MET A 1 44.44 -20.10 13.91
C MET A 1 44.68 -19.26 12.67
N GLN A 2 44.52 -19.85 11.49
CA GLN A 2 44.96 -19.29 10.21
C GLN A 2 43.71 -18.87 9.41
N PHE A 3 43.76 -17.64 8.90
CA PHE A 3 42.68 -16.95 8.17
C PHE A 3 42.36 -17.60 6.82
N SER A 4 41.10 -17.56 6.40
CA SER A 4 40.73 -17.45 4.97
C SER A 4 39.30 -16.95 4.79
N THR A 5 39.23 -15.71 4.29
CA THR A 5 38.11 -15.08 3.59
C THR A 5 38.01 -15.64 2.17
N ALA A 6 36.80 -16.06 1.74
CA ALA A 6 36.50 -16.36 0.33
C ALA A 6 35.16 -15.68 -0.03
N ILE A 7 35.23 -14.50 -0.65
CA ILE A 7 35.04 -14.20 -2.09
C ILE A 7 33.56 -14.21 -2.51
N ILE A 8 33.07 -12.99 -2.75
CA ILE A 8 31.81 -12.66 -3.45
C ILE A 8 31.99 -13.02 -4.93
N ALA A 9 31.12 -13.87 -5.47
CA ALA A 9 31.01 -14.09 -6.90
C ALA A 9 29.76 -13.37 -7.44
N LEU A 10 29.98 -12.25 -8.13
CA LEU A 10 29.01 -11.67 -9.05
C LEU A 10 28.97 -12.53 -10.32
N ALA A 11 27.81 -13.07 -10.65
CA ALA A 11 27.55 -13.65 -11.98
C ALA A 11 26.57 -12.74 -12.72
N MET A 12 27.13 -11.87 -13.57
CA MET A 12 26.41 -11.30 -14.71
C MET A 12 26.71 -12.18 -15.93
N GLY A 13 25.66 -12.76 -16.52
CA GLY A 13 25.63 -13.30 -17.88
C GLY A 13 24.17 -13.25 -18.33
N GLN A 14 23.74 -12.22 -19.06
CA GLN A 14 23.73 -12.14 -20.53
C GLN A 14 23.15 -13.42 -21.16
N LEU A 15 21.87 -13.43 -21.55
CA LEU A 15 21.29 -12.95 -22.82
C LEU A 15 21.09 -14.13 -23.80
N PHE A 16 19.82 -14.37 -24.18
CA PHE A 16 19.35 -15.11 -25.37
C PHE A 16 19.66 -16.63 -25.38
N GLN A 17 18.83 -17.57 -25.84
CA GLN A 17 17.58 -17.56 -26.58
C GLN A 17 17.02 -19.00 -26.52
N LEU A 18 15.69 -19.10 -26.60
CA LEU A 18 14.91 -20.12 -27.33
C LEU A 18 15.24 -21.62 -27.16
N GLY A 19 14.20 -22.35 -26.77
CA GLY A 19 13.84 -23.61 -27.44
C GLY A 19 14.03 -24.87 -26.61
N GLY A 20 12.93 -25.63 -26.46
CA GLY A 20 12.98 -27.01 -26.01
C GLY A 20 11.99 -27.33 -24.90
N VAL A 21 10.72 -27.49 -25.26
CA VAL A 21 9.71 -28.17 -24.43
C VAL A 21 9.90 -29.69 -24.50
N ALA A 22 10.16 -30.32 -23.36
CA ALA A 22 9.91 -31.74 -23.04
C ALA A 22 10.18 -31.91 -21.53
N ALA A 23 9.36 -32.52 -20.67
CA ALA A 23 8.17 -33.34 -20.81
C ALA A 23 7.33 -33.24 -19.51
N LEU A 24 6.01 -33.43 -19.65
CA LEU A 24 4.98 -33.50 -18.58
C LEU A 24 5.09 -34.80 -17.75
N PRO A 25 4.42 -34.90 -16.58
CA PRO A 25 3.01 -35.35 -16.56
C PRO A 25 2.08 -34.38 -15.77
N THR A 26 0.93 -33.94 -16.32
CA THR A 26 -0.42 -34.53 -16.14
C THR A 26 -0.77 -34.76 -14.65
N GLU A 27 -1.76 -34.13 -13.98
CA GLU A 27 -3.03 -33.51 -14.40
C GLU A 27 -3.54 -32.53 -13.33
N ILE A 28 -3.70 -31.25 -13.67
CA ILE A 28 -4.82 -30.45 -13.17
C ILE A 28 -5.27 -29.62 -14.36
N GLY A 29 -6.39 -30.02 -14.96
CA GLY A 29 -7.04 -29.27 -16.02
C GLY A 29 -7.38 -27.87 -15.52
N VAL A 30 -6.67 -26.88 -16.05
CA VAL A 30 -7.17 -25.51 -16.10
C VAL A 30 -7.10 -25.13 -17.56
N ASP A 31 -8.26 -25.20 -18.22
CA ASP A 31 -8.52 -24.50 -19.46
C ASP A 31 -8.27 -23.01 -19.20
N VAL A 32 -7.02 -22.58 -19.37
CA VAL A 32 -6.70 -21.16 -19.38
C VAL A 32 -7.14 -20.64 -20.73
N SER A 33 -8.45 -20.43 -20.85
CA SER A 33 -9.00 -19.45 -21.75
C SER A 33 -8.42 -18.08 -21.34
N VAL A 34 -7.21 -17.80 -21.86
CA VAL A 34 -6.43 -16.56 -21.74
C VAL A 34 -7.28 -15.27 -21.79
N PRO A 35 -8.34 -15.15 -22.62
CA PRO A 35 -9.16 -13.93 -22.61
C PRO A 35 -9.91 -13.71 -21.29
N LYS A 36 -10.25 -14.76 -20.53
CA LYS A 36 -11.01 -14.63 -19.29
C LYS A 36 -10.12 -14.16 -18.14
N VAL A 37 -8.89 -14.66 -18.03
CA VAL A 37 -7.92 -14.20 -17.02
C VAL A 37 -7.49 -12.75 -17.31
N ALA A 38 -7.31 -12.37 -18.57
CA ALA A 38 -7.04 -10.98 -18.94
C ALA A 38 -8.23 -10.07 -18.64
N ALA A 39 -9.47 -10.53 -18.88
CA ALA A 39 -10.68 -9.79 -18.53
C ALA A 39 -10.90 -9.73 -17.01
N ASP A 40 -10.57 -10.77 -16.24
CA ASP A 40 -10.64 -10.78 -14.77
C ASP A 40 -9.56 -9.89 -14.16
N VAL A 41 -8.33 -9.88 -14.70
CA VAL A 41 -7.29 -8.94 -14.28
C VAL A 41 -7.67 -7.51 -14.69
N ALA A 42 -8.17 -7.29 -15.91
CA ALA A 42 -8.63 -5.97 -16.34
C ALA A 42 -9.85 -5.50 -15.55
N ALA A 43 -10.80 -6.39 -15.24
CA ALA A 43 -11.96 -6.08 -14.40
C ALA A 43 -11.57 -5.86 -12.95
N LYS A 44 -10.58 -6.59 -12.42
CA LYS A 44 -10.00 -6.37 -11.08
C LYS A 44 -9.16 -5.09 -11.01
N VAL A 45 -8.57 -4.67 -12.13
CA VAL A 45 -7.92 -3.36 -12.34
C VAL A 45 -8.96 -2.26 -12.59
N HIS A 46 -10.14 -2.56 -13.13
CA HIS A 46 -11.24 -1.58 -13.30
C HIS A 46 -12.13 -1.45 -12.06
N THR A 47 -12.15 -2.47 -11.20
CA THR A 47 -12.46 -2.37 -9.78
C THR A 47 -11.18 -2.12 -8.98
N ILE A 48 -10.28 -1.26 -9.48
CA ILE A 48 -9.71 -0.27 -8.57
C ILE A 48 -10.96 0.40 -8.02
N GLU A 49 -11.35 -0.03 -6.83
CA GLU A 49 -12.50 0.46 -6.10
C GLU A 49 -12.61 1.94 -6.38
N LYS A 50 -13.83 2.43 -6.64
CA LYS A 50 -14.12 3.85 -6.52
C LYS A 50 -13.60 4.23 -5.14
N ARG A 51 -12.34 4.66 -5.08
CA ARG A 51 -11.66 5.03 -3.85
C ARG A 51 -12.61 6.06 -3.31
N ARG A 52 -13.18 5.81 -2.14
CA ARG A 52 -13.85 6.89 -1.44
C ARG A 52 -12.72 7.84 -1.15
N ASP A 53 -12.54 8.79 -2.06
CA ASP A 53 -11.49 9.77 -1.98
C ASP A 53 -11.91 10.68 -0.84
N HIS A 54 -11.22 10.50 0.28
CA HIS A 54 -11.40 11.30 1.46
C HIS A 54 -10.56 12.56 1.34
N THR A 55 -11.00 13.62 2.00
CA THR A 55 -10.24 14.87 2.06
C THR A 55 -9.05 14.72 3.00
N ALA A 56 -9.24 14.00 4.11
CA ALA A 56 -8.22 13.80 5.12
C ALA A 56 -8.37 12.44 5.82
N CYS A 57 -7.25 11.87 6.27
CA CYS A 57 -7.22 10.63 7.05
C CYS A 57 -6.21 10.70 8.19
N ALA A 58 -6.42 9.91 9.24
CA ALA A 58 -5.49 9.77 10.37
C ALA A 58 -5.53 8.34 10.94
N CYS A 59 -4.41 7.88 11.50
CA CYS A 59 -4.34 6.58 12.14
C CYS A 59 -4.95 6.64 13.55
N GLN A 60 -5.50 5.53 14.04
CA GLN A 60 -6.09 5.43 15.38
C GLN A 60 -5.37 4.38 16.24
N THR A 61 -5.29 4.64 17.54
CA THR A 61 -4.72 3.71 18.53
C THR A 61 -5.57 2.46 18.72
N SER A 62 -6.88 2.57 18.45
CA SER A 62 -7.89 1.50 18.46
C SER A 62 -9.03 1.86 17.51
N SER A 63 -9.85 0.89 17.09
CA SER A 63 -11.00 1.16 16.24
C SER A 63 -12.01 2.06 16.97
N GLY A 64 -12.31 3.23 16.39
CA GLY A 64 -13.15 4.24 17.04
C GLY A 64 -12.49 4.99 18.20
N GLY A 65 -11.19 4.80 18.42
CA GLY A 65 -10.40 5.46 19.46
C GLY A 65 -9.80 6.80 19.04
N GLU A 66 -8.89 7.31 19.86
CA GLU A 66 -8.16 8.55 19.59
C GLU A 66 -7.17 8.43 18.42
N ILE A 67 -6.73 9.58 17.91
CA ILE A 67 -5.74 9.65 16.82
C ILE A 67 -4.36 9.25 17.34
N ASP A 68 -3.73 8.29 16.65
CA ASP A 68 -2.32 7.97 16.83
C ASP A 68 -1.47 8.94 15.99
N ALA A 69 -1.07 10.05 16.62
CA ALA A 69 -0.28 11.08 15.98
C ALA A 69 1.09 10.57 15.51
N ALA A 70 1.71 9.64 16.25
CA ALA A 70 3.02 9.10 15.90
C ALA A 70 2.94 8.21 14.66
N ALA A 71 1.96 7.30 14.60
CA ALA A 71 1.74 6.48 13.42
C ALA A 71 1.35 7.33 12.20
N THR A 72 0.49 8.33 12.40
CA THR A 72 0.08 9.25 11.31
C THR A 72 1.27 10.02 10.74
N ALA A 73 2.15 10.54 11.62
CA ALA A 73 3.38 11.22 11.19
C ALA A 73 4.35 10.29 10.45
N ARG A 74 4.49 9.02 10.88
CA ARG A 74 5.31 8.02 10.16
C ARG A 74 4.76 7.73 8.77
N VAL A 75 3.44 7.54 8.63
CA VAL A 75 2.80 7.32 7.32
C VAL A 75 3.08 8.50 6.38
N ALA A 76 2.93 9.74 6.87
CA ALA A 76 3.28 10.93 6.11
C ALA A 76 4.78 10.98 5.74
N GLY A 77 5.66 10.67 6.70
CA GLY A 77 7.11 10.69 6.54
C GLY A 77 7.66 9.63 5.59
N PHE A 78 7.03 8.46 5.51
CA PHE A 78 7.42 7.41 4.55
C PHE A 78 6.81 7.59 3.15
N ASN A 79 5.81 8.46 3.01
CA ASN A 79 5.08 8.68 1.76
C ASN A 79 5.01 10.18 1.39
N THR A 80 6.12 10.92 1.52
CA THR A 80 6.19 12.39 1.32
C THR A 80 5.85 12.86 -0.10
N ASN A 81 5.85 11.95 -1.06
CA ASN A 81 5.41 12.20 -2.43
C ASN A 81 3.87 12.22 -2.57
N ARG A 82 3.15 11.58 -1.64
CA ARG A 82 1.69 11.41 -1.66
C ARG A 82 0.98 12.23 -0.59
N TRP A 83 1.55 12.28 0.61
CA TRP A 83 0.90 12.81 1.80
C TRP A 83 1.53 14.09 2.31
N VAL A 84 0.69 14.96 2.86
CA VAL A 84 1.09 16.14 3.62
C VAL A 84 0.42 16.03 4.99
N LEU A 85 1.21 16.08 6.05
CA LEU A 85 0.69 16.13 7.42
C LEU A 85 0.20 17.56 7.71
N ASP A 86 -0.98 17.68 8.29
CA ASP A 86 -1.50 18.96 8.75
C ASP A 86 -0.56 19.56 9.82
N ILE A 87 -0.27 20.85 9.70
CA ILE A 87 0.60 21.59 10.64
C ILE A 87 -0.15 21.88 11.94
N PHE A 88 -1.46 22.04 11.85
CA PHE A 88 -2.34 22.33 12.97
C PHE A 88 -3.25 21.15 13.24
N GLU A 89 -3.56 20.94 14.51
CA GLU A 89 -4.50 19.92 14.93
C GLU A 89 -5.90 20.25 14.39
N THR A 90 -6.50 19.30 13.69
CA THR A 90 -7.90 19.42 13.24
C THR A 90 -8.80 19.12 14.42
N GLN A 91 -9.72 20.04 14.73
CA GLN A 91 -10.66 19.86 15.84
C GLN A 91 -11.80 18.89 15.46
N ARG A 92 -12.33 18.18 16.45
CA ARG A 92 -13.51 17.33 16.25
C ARG A 92 -14.65 18.12 15.58
N PHE A 93 -15.31 17.47 14.63
CA PHE A 93 -16.36 17.97 13.74
C PHE A 93 -15.93 19.01 12.70
N GLN A 94 -14.70 19.51 12.75
CA GLN A 94 -14.17 20.39 11.71
C GLN A 94 -14.04 19.61 10.40
N GLY A 95 -14.77 20.03 9.37
CA GLY A 95 -14.74 19.41 8.04
C GLY A 95 -15.21 17.95 8.01
N GLY A 96 -15.83 17.43 9.08
CA GLY A 96 -16.23 16.02 9.19
C GLY A 96 -15.29 15.15 10.05
N ALA A 97 -14.25 15.74 10.65
CA ALA A 97 -13.35 15.03 11.55
C ALA A 97 -14.11 14.37 12.72
N LYS A 98 -13.97 13.05 12.87
CA LYS A 98 -14.60 12.33 13.99
C LYS A 98 -13.86 12.52 15.31
N PHE A 99 -12.57 12.81 15.24
CA PHE A 99 -11.67 12.93 16.39
C PHE A 99 -10.77 14.15 16.22
N THR A 100 -10.38 14.78 17.33
CA THR A 100 -9.36 15.82 17.30
C THR A 100 -7.99 15.17 17.10
N GLY A 101 -7.15 15.75 16.24
CA GLY A 101 -5.79 15.25 16.00
C GLY A 101 -5.16 15.76 14.71
N TYR A 102 -3.97 15.24 14.40
CA TYR A 102 -3.27 15.52 13.16
C TYR A 102 -3.70 14.56 12.07
N TYR A 103 -4.06 15.09 10.91
CA TYR A 103 -4.49 14.32 9.75
C TYR A 103 -3.50 14.50 8.61
N VAL A 104 -3.46 13.52 7.71
CA VAL A 104 -2.81 13.67 6.41
C VAL A 104 -3.83 14.08 5.35
N ARG A 105 -3.35 14.81 4.37
CA ARG A 105 -4.07 15.15 3.13
C ARG A 105 -3.27 14.68 1.93
N GLY A 106 -3.96 14.44 0.82
CA GLY A 106 -3.30 14.19 -0.45
C GLY A 106 -2.61 15.44 -0.96
N LYS A 107 -1.39 15.27 -1.47
CA LYS A 107 -0.60 16.33 -2.06
C LYS A 107 -1.27 16.84 -3.34
N ASN A 108 -1.12 18.14 -3.62
CA ASN A 108 -1.68 18.80 -4.82
C ASN A 108 -3.21 18.65 -4.96
N GLY A 109 -3.93 18.54 -3.84
CA GLY A 109 -5.40 18.38 -3.85
C GLY A 109 -5.88 16.98 -4.21
N ALA A 110 -4.99 15.99 -4.25
CA ALA A 110 -5.38 14.59 -4.42
C ALA A 110 -6.23 14.11 -3.22
N GLY A 111 -7.17 13.22 -3.47
CA GLY A 111 -7.90 12.51 -2.43
C GLY A 111 -7.03 11.48 -1.70
N VAL A 112 -7.46 11.09 -0.51
CA VAL A 112 -6.87 10.01 0.27
C VAL A 112 -7.74 8.77 0.15
N SER A 113 -7.14 7.68 -0.33
CA SER A 113 -7.79 6.37 -0.39
C SER A 113 -7.96 5.80 1.01
N GLY A 114 -9.18 5.62 1.49
CA GLY A 114 -9.45 5.07 2.83
C GLY A 114 -8.77 3.72 3.07
N ASP A 115 -9.01 2.74 2.21
CA ASP A 115 -8.46 1.38 2.38
C ASP A 115 -6.93 1.32 2.22
N GLY A 116 -6.40 2.12 1.30
CA GLY A 116 -4.96 2.26 1.12
C GLY A 116 -4.29 2.86 2.35
N PHE A 117 -4.89 3.91 2.92
CA PHE A 117 -4.37 4.57 4.10
C PHE A 117 -4.53 3.72 5.37
N TYR A 118 -5.63 2.99 5.52
CA TYR A 118 -5.82 2.00 6.57
C TYR A 118 -4.66 0.99 6.60
N ASN A 119 -4.31 0.42 5.45
CA ASN A 119 -3.22 -0.54 5.34
C ASN A 119 -1.87 0.08 5.70
N GLU A 120 -1.63 1.33 5.32
CA GLU A 120 -0.42 2.07 5.71
C GLU A 120 -0.35 2.31 7.23
N CYS A 121 -1.48 2.63 7.88
CA CYS A 121 -1.57 2.74 9.34
C CYS A 121 -1.24 1.43 10.05
N ARG A 122 -1.80 0.30 9.57
CA ARG A 122 -1.54 -1.04 10.15
C ARG A 122 -0.06 -1.42 10.04
N GLN A 123 0.60 -1.10 8.93
CA GLN A 123 2.04 -1.32 8.76
C GLN A 123 2.91 -0.48 9.71
N ASN A 124 2.37 0.64 10.22
CA ASN A 124 3.07 1.54 11.14
C ASN A 124 2.70 1.32 12.62
N GLY A 125 2.00 0.22 12.93
CA GLY A 125 1.67 -0.20 14.30
C GLY A 125 0.36 0.34 14.85
N ALA A 126 -0.41 1.09 14.05
CA ALA A 126 -1.73 1.55 14.44
C ALA A 126 -2.78 0.43 14.35
N ALA A 127 -3.86 0.57 15.10
CA ALA A 127 -4.95 -0.40 15.12
C ALA A 127 -5.95 -0.20 13.97
N ASP A 128 -6.23 1.06 13.64
CA ASP A 128 -7.25 1.42 12.65
C ASP A 128 -6.91 2.78 11.99
N SER A 129 -7.80 3.27 11.13
CA SER A 129 -7.75 4.60 10.53
C SER A 129 -9.13 5.24 10.47
N THR A 130 -9.18 6.57 10.51
CA THR A 130 -10.38 7.35 10.29
C THR A 130 -10.17 8.32 9.14
N CYS A 131 -11.18 8.49 8.30
CA CYS A 131 -11.15 9.40 7.16
C CYS A 131 -12.47 10.17 7.02
N PHE A 132 -12.41 11.35 6.40
CA PHE A 132 -13.57 12.15 6.05
C PHE A 132 -13.37 12.89 4.73
#